data_AF-A0A1I2Q3K2-F1
#
_entry.id   AF-A0A1I2Q3K2-F1
#
_cell.length_a   1.000
_cell.length_b   1.000
_cell.length_c   1.000
_cell.angle_alpha   90.00
_cell.angle_beta   90.00
_cell.angle_gamma   90.00
#
_symmetry.space_group_name_H-M   'P 1'
#
loop_
_entity.id
_entity.type
_entity.pdbx_description
1 polymer ?
#
loop_
_entity_poly.entity_id
_entity_poly.type
_entity_poly.pdbx_seq_one_letter_code
_entity_poly.pdbx_strand_id
1 'polypeptide(L)'
;MITIFRKIRQKLLADLPSSKAGNRVTRYLVYAFGEIFLVVIGILIALSINTWNSGRLENNEELNTLKALKEDIFQSKVNVESTLINQTRVVNYCSILLTALLEENQTLNPDTLGKYIYRGALSYWKVEPTNGTYDALISSGKTGLIKNPKLNRLLAEYATELKYGFEDEVESMELTARLTEKSAVYAPTLGFALLKEFKLIDSEKYYNAKVLDRAKSQLMGDRIFHGILVKKSILENNRLDYHESIFTKLNEILGLIDQELDLKDKF
;
A
#
# COMPACT_ATOMS: atom_id res chain seq x y z
N MET A 1 9.66 48.74 -26.43
CA MET A 1 9.96 49.15 -25.03
C MET A 1 8.69 49.74 -24.43
N ILE A 2 8.14 49.11 -23.39
CA ILE A 2 6.85 49.45 -22.77
C ILE A 2 6.79 50.96 -22.48
N THR A 3 5.71 51.63 -22.93
CA THR A 3 5.55 53.10 -22.91
C THR A 3 5.69 53.73 -21.53
N ILE A 4 5.45 52.96 -20.48
CA ILE A 4 5.63 53.35 -19.07
C ILE A 4 7.11 53.57 -18.73
N PHE A 5 8.00 52.64 -19.11
CA PHE A 5 9.43 52.78 -18.87
C PHE A 5 10.03 53.94 -19.67
N ARG A 6 9.51 54.18 -20.88
CA ARG A 6 9.87 55.37 -21.68
C ARG A 6 9.49 56.66 -20.95
N LYS A 7 8.29 56.74 -20.36
CA LYS A 7 7.82 57.91 -19.60
C LYS A 7 8.61 58.12 -18.30
N ILE A 8 8.95 57.04 -17.59
CA ILE A 8 9.80 57.09 -16.38
C ILE A 8 11.20 57.61 -16.74
N ARG A 9 11.78 57.10 -17.83
CA ARG A 9 13.07 57.57 -18.37
C ARG A 9 13.04 59.05 -18.75
N GLN A 10 11.95 59.51 -19.36
CA GLN A 10 11.76 60.92 -19.74
C GLN A 10 11.55 61.84 -18.52
N LYS A 11 10.81 61.41 -17.49
CA LYS A 11 10.64 62.17 -16.24
C LYS A 11 11.95 62.29 -15.45
N LEU A 12 12.73 61.21 -15.34
CA LEU A 12 14.06 61.23 -14.71
C LEU A 12 15.05 62.15 -15.44
N LEU A 13 14.89 62.35 -16.75
CA LEU A 13 15.69 63.30 -17.54
C LEU A 13 15.23 64.76 -17.38
N ALA A 14 13.95 64.99 -17.07
CA ALA A 14 13.35 66.33 -16.97
C ALA A 14 13.52 66.98 -15.58
N ASP A 15 13.59 66.19 -14.50
CA ASP A 15 13.65 66.67 -13.11
C ASP A 15 15.07 66.99 -12.60
N LEU A 16 16.12 66.92 -13.44
CA LEU A 16 17.49 67.22 -13.02
C LEU A 16 17.73 68.75 -12.94
N PRO A 17 18.18 69.29 -11.78
CA PRO A 17 18.44 70.72 -11.62
C PRO A 17 19.45 71.21 -12.64
N SER A 18 19.03 72.12 -13.52
CA SER A 18 19.87 72.69 -14.57
C SER A 18 20.79 73.81 -14.07
N SER A 19 21.16 73.84 -12.79
CA SER A 19 22.09 74.87 -12.29
C SER A 19 23.17 74.32 -11.36
N LYS A 20 24.38 74.82 -11.66
CA LYS A 20 25.67 74.71 -10.95
C LYS A 20 26.52 73.48 -11.25
N ALA A 21 27.71 73.78 -11.78
CA ALA A 21 28.76 72.88 -12.22
C ALA A 21 29.14 71.81 -11.18
N GLY A 22 28.89 70.55 -11.52
CA GLY A 22 29.43 69.36 -10.89
C GLY A 22 29.55 68.27 -11.95
N ASN A 23 30.78 67.82 -12.21
CA ASN A 23 31.26 66.89 -13.23
C ASN A 23 30.20 66.11 -14.04
N ARG A 24 30.19 66.29 -15.36
CA ARG A 24 29.39 65.48 -16.32
C ARG A 24 29.52 63.98 -16.04
N VAL A 25 30.72 63.53 -15.63
CA VAL A 25 31.04 62.15 -15.25
C VAL A 25 30.09 61.60 -14.17
N THR A 26 29.83 62.36 -13.09
CA THR A 26 28.94 61.94 -12.00
C THR A 26 27.50 61.72 -12.48
N ARG A 27 27.04 62.55 -13.43
CA ARG A 27 25.70 62.43 -14.04
C ARG A 27 25.57 61.17 -14.90
N TYR A 28 26.60 60.85 -15.69
CA TYR A 28 26.65 59.61 -16.48
C TYR A 28 26.72 58.36 -15.59
N LEU A 29 27.45 58.43 -14.46
CA LEU A 29 27.54 57.32 -13.50
C LEU A 29 26.18 57.05 -12.83
N VAL A 30 25.52 58.07 -12.26
CA VAL A 30 24.19 57.91 -11.65
C VAL A 30 23.16 57.38 -12.64
N TYR A 31 23.22 57.82 -13.89
CA TYR A 31 22.35 57.33 -14.96
C TYR A 31 22.62 55.85 -15.30
N ALA A 32 23.89 55.47 -15.48
CA ALA A 32 24.28 54.10 -15.75
C ALA A 32 23.89 53.16 -14.60
N PHE A 33 24.05 53.59 -13.35
CA PHE A 33 23.58 52.85 -12.18
C PHE A 33 22.06 52.70 -12.14
N GLY A 34 21.31 53.77 -12.48
CA GLY A 34 19.85 53.71 -12.57
C GLY A 34 19.34 52.74 -13.64
N GLU A 35 20.03 52.68 -14.80
CA GLU A 35 19.68 51.76 -15.88
C GLU A 35 20.02 50.29 -15.51
N ILE A 36 21.18 50.04 -14.89
CA ILE A 36 21.53 48.72 -14.34
C ILE A 36 20.50 48.29 -13.28
N PHE A 37 20.12 49.18 -12.37
CA PHE A 37 19.14 48.89 -11.31
C PHE A 37 17.76 48.55 -11.89
N LEU A 38 17.30 49.30 -12.90
CA LEU A 38 16.04 49.00 -13.61
C LEU A 38 16.09 47.65 -14.34
N VAL A 39 17.22 47.30 -14.96
CA VAL A 39 17.43 45.99 -15.61
C VAL A 39 17.40 44.86 -14.58
N VAL A 40 18.08 45.03 -13.43
CA VAL A 40 18.10 44.05 -12.34
C VAL A 40 16.69 43.82 -11.79
N ILE A 41 15.91 44.87 -11.54
CA ILE A 41 14.50 44.74 -11.12
C ILE A 41 13.69 43.97 -12.17
N GLY A 42 13.89 44.27 -13.46
CA GLY A 42 13.22 43.55 -14.54
C GLY A 42 13.53 42.05 -14.54
N ILE A 43 14.80 41.68 -14.35
CA ILE A 43 15.24 40.28 -14.24
C ILE A 43 14.65 39.61 -12.99
N LEU A 44 14.68 40.28 -11.84
CA LEU A 44 14.12 39.75 -10.60
C LEU A 44 12.63 39.50 -10.73
N ILE A 45 11.86 40.44 -11.31
CA ILE A 45 10.42 40.25 -11.55
C ILE A 45 10.18 39.07 -12.49
N ALA A 46 10.94 38.97 -13.59
CA ALA A 46 10.81 37.85 -14.53
C ALA A 46 11.10 36.50 -13.86
N LEU A 47 12.16 36.42 -13.05
CA LEU A 47 12.49 35.24 -12.26
C LEU A 47 11.39 34.93 -11.24
N SER A 48 10.87 35.93 -10.52
CA SER A 48 9.79 35.74 -9.55
C SER A 48 8.52 35.20 -10.20
N ILE A 49 8.12 35.72 -11.37
CA ILE A 49 6.95 35.23 -12.12
C ILE A 49 7.18 33.77 -12.55
N ASN A 50 8.38 33.46 -13.05
CA ASN A 50 8.71 32.10 -13.47
C ASN A 50 8.68 31.12 -12.30
N THR A 51 9.36 31.44 -11.18
CA THR A 51 9.36 30.62 -9.97
C THR A 51 7.95 30.43 -9.40
N TRP A 52 7.11 31.47 -9.42
CA TRP A 52 5.72 31.37 -8.99
C TRP A 52 4.90 30.42 -9.88
N ASN A 53 5.04 30.54 -11.22
CA ASN A 53 4.33 29.64 -12.14
C ASN A 53 4.82 28.18 -12.01
N SER A 54 6.13 27.95 -11.86
CA SER A 54 6.70 26.62 -11.60
C SER A 54 6.17 26.02 -10.30
N GLY A 55 6.17 26.77 -9.20
CA GLY A 55 5.62 26.32 -7.92
C GLY A 55 4.12 25.99 -7.99
N ARG A 56 3.34 26.75 -8.77
CA ARG A 56 1.92 26.43 -9.04
C ARG A 56 1.76 25.11 -9.80
N LEU A 57 2.58 24.87 -10.82
CA LEU A 57 2.53 23.63 -11.59
C LEU A 57 2.92 22.42 -10.74
N GLU A 58 3.98 22.53 -9.94
CA GLU A 58 4.39 21.48 -8.98
C GLU A 58 3.30 21.19 -7.95
N ASN A 59 2.63 22.21 -7.40
CA ASN A 59 1.52 22.03 -6.47
C ASN A 59 0.34 21.28 -7.10
N ASN A 60 0.01 21.58 -8.36
CA ASN A 60 -1.07 20.89 -9.08
C ASN A 60 -0.69 19.43 -9.38
N GLU A 61 0.58 19.18 -9.72
CA GLU A 61 1.09 17.83 -9.95
C GLU A 61 1.07 17.00 -8.66
N GLU A 62 1.51 17.60 -7.54
CA GLU A 62 1.43 16.99 -6.21
C GLU A 62 -0.03 16.68 -5.83
N LEU A 63 -0.97 17.60 -6.05
CA LEU A 63 -2.39 17.38 -5.78
C LEU A 63 -2.96 16.19 -6.57
N ASN A 64 -2.66 16.12 -7.86
CA ASN A 64 -3.11 15.00 -8.70
C ASN A 64 -2.49 13.68 -8.26
N THR A 65 -1.21 13.71 -7.86
CA THR A 65 -0.50 12.54 -7.34
C THR A 65 -1.09 12.07 -6.02
N LEU A 66 -1.40 12.97 -5.09
CA LEU A 66 -2.04 12.64 -3.82
C LEU A 66 -3.43 12.02 -4.03
N LYS A 67 -4.22 12.52 -4.98
CA LYS A 67 -5.52 11.93 -5.34
C LYS A 67 -5.38 10.53 -5.92
N ALA A 68 -4.41 10.31 -6.80
CA ALA A 68 -4.14 8.99 -7.37
C ALA A 68 -3.62 8.01 -6.30
N LEU A 69 -2.73 8.46 -5.41
CA LEU A 69 -2.27 7.66 -4.26
C LEU A 69 -3.42 7.31 -3.33
N LYS A 70 -4.33 8.25 -3.06
CA LYS A 70 -5.52 7.98 -2.24
C LYS A 70 -6.32 6.81 -2.78
N GLU A 71 -6.58 6.81 -4.09
CA GLU A 71 -7.32 5.75 -4.76
C GLU A 71 -6.60 4.40 -4.66
N ASP A 72 -5.31 4.36 -4.97
CA ASP A 72 -4.50 3.14 -4.88
C ASP A 72 -4.43 2.57 -3.46
N ILE A 73 -4.21 3.42 -2.46
CA ILE A 73 -4.12 3.02 -1.05
C ILE A 73 -5.51 2.60 -0.54
N PHE A 74 -6.59 3.27 -0.97
CA PHE A 74 -7.95 2.88 -0.63
C PHE A 74 -8.30 1.50 -1.21
N GLN A 75 -8.00 1.27 -2.48
CA GLN A 75 -8.22 -0.03 -3.11
C GLN A 75 -7.38 -1.12 -2.43
N SER A 76 -6.12 -0.81 -2.09
CA SER A 76 -5.25 -1.71 -1.31
C SER A 76 -5.86 -2.07 0.03
N LYS A 77 -6.43 -1.10 0.74
CA LYS A 77 -7.13 -1.34 2.02
C LYS A 77 -8.29 -2.31 1.86
N VAL A 78 -9.12 -2.13 0.82
CA VAL A 78 -10.25 -3.05 0.53
C VAL A 78 -9.75 -4.46 0.23
N ASN A 79 -8.67 -4.60 -0.54
CA ASN A 79 -8.07 -5.91 -0.84
C ASN A 79 -7.54 -6.59 0.43
N VAL A 80 -6.85 -5.84 1.28
CA VAL A 80 -6.31 -6.34 2.57
C VAL A 80 -7.43 -6.73 3.52
N GLU A 81 -8.51 -5.97 3.59
CA GLU A 81 -9.68 -6.29 4.43
C GLU A 81 -10.33 -7.63 4.02
N SER A 82 -10.51 -7.84 2.72
CA SER A 82 -10.98 -9.13 2.18
C SER A 82 -10.01 -10.28 2.51
N THR A 83 -8.71 -10.02 2.39
CA THR A 83 -7.66 -11.00 2.72
C THR A 83 -7.66 -11.36 4.20
N LEU A 84 -7.82 -10.37 5.09
CA LEU A 84 -7.93 -10.57 6.54
C LEU A 84 -9.10 -11.49 6.89
N ILE A 85 -10.30 -11.24 6.35
CA ILE A 85 -11.48 -12.09 6.59
C ILE A 85 -11.18 -13.57 6.25
N ASN A 86 -10.52 -13.79 5.12
CA ASN A 86 -10.19 -15.14 4.69
C ASN A 86 -9.05 -15.77 5.51
N GLN A 87 -8.02 -15.00 5.85
CA GLN A 87 -6.89 -15.48 6.66
C GLN A 87 -7.32 -15.77 8.10
N THR A 88 -8.18 -14.95 8.70
CA THR A 88 -8.80 -15.23 10.01
C THR A 88 -9.58 -16.54 9.97
N ARG A 89 -10.28 -16.83 8.86
CA ARG A 89 -10.95 -18.13 8.69
C ARG A 89 -9.96 -19.29 8.66
N VAL A 90 -8.83 -19.14 7.97
CA VAL A 90 -7.75 -20.15 7.93
C VAL A 90 -7.24 -20.42 9.34
N VAL A 91 -6.85 -19.37 10.07
CA VAL A 91 -6.36 -19.46 11.45
C VAL A 91 -7.38 -20.16 12.36
N ASN A 92 -8.65 -19.75 12.28
CA ASN A 92 -9.72 -20.35 13.07
C ASN A 92 -9.92 -21.85 12.77
N TYR A 93 -9.86 -22.26 11.50
CA TYR A 93 -10.02 -23.67 11.13
C TYR A 93 -8.82 -24.52 11.50
N CYS A 94 -7.61 -23.97 11.38
CA CYS A 94 -6.39 -24.57 11.91
C CYS A 94 -6.48 -24.76 13.44
N SER A 95 -6.99 -23.76 14.16
CA SER A 95 -7.22 -23.82 15.61
C SER A 95 -8.20 -24.93 15.98
N ILE A 96 -9.36 -25.02 15.31
CA ILE A 96 -10.34 -26.10 15.53
C ILE A 96 -9.72 -27.49 15.32
N LEU A 97 -8.91 -27.67 14.28
CA LEU A 97 -8.21 -28.94 14.04
C LEU A 97 -7.21 -29.25 15.16
N LEU A 98 -6.45 -28.27 15.61
CA LEU A 98 -5.47 -28.44 16.69
C LEU A 98 -6.14 -28.76 18.02
N THR A 99 -7.20 -28.04 18.39
CA THR A 99 -7.99 -28.31 19.59
C THR A 99 -8.49 -29.74 19.58
N ALA A 100 -9.03 -30.21 18.46
CA ALA A 100 -9.49 -31.60 18.34
C ALA A 100 -8.37 -32.66 18.37
N LEU A 101 -7.12 -32.28 18.10
CA LEU A 101 -5.96 -33.16 18.17
C LEU A 101 -5.33 -33.21 19.55
N LEU A 102 -5.32 -32.07 20.24
CA LEU A 102 -4.56 -31.87 21.48
C LEU A 102 -5.43 -31.93 22.72
N GLU A 103 -6.73 -31.65 22.59
CA GLU A 103 -7.69 -31.66 23.69
C GLU A 103 -8.60 -32.89 23.57
N GLU A 104 -8.46 -33.82 24.51
CA GLU A 104 -9.11 -35.15 24.50
C GLU A 104 -10.66 -35.11 24.52
N ASN A 105 -11.27 -33.94 24.71
CA ASN A 105 -12.72 -33.76 24.91
C ASN A 105 -13.48 -33.20 23.70
N GLN A 106 -12.83 -32.89 22.56
CA GLN A 106 -13.53 -32.38 21.38
C GLN A 106 -13.70 -33.43 20.28
N THR A 107 -14.95 -33.85 20.05
CA THR A 107 -15.30 -34.70 18.91
C THR A 107 -15.60 -33.84 17.68
N LEU A 108 -14.72 -33.86 16.67
CA LEU A 108 -15.05 -33.28 15.36
C LEU A 108 -16.03 -34.17 14.61
N ASN A 109 -17.10 -33.57 14.09
CA ASN A 109 -17.95 -34.23 13.11
C ASN A 109 -17.13 -34.49 11.83
N PRO A 110 -16.99 -35.76 11.38
CA PRO A 110 -16.27 -36.06 10.14
C PRO A 110 -16.81 -35.35 8.89
N ASP A 111 -18.11 -35.02 8.86
CA ASP A 111 -18.73 -34.30 7.74
C ASP A 111 -18.23 -32.85 7.62
N THR A 112 -17.82 -32.25 8.75
CA THR A 112 -17.25 -30.89 8.77
C THR A 112 -15.72 -30.90 8.74
N LEU A 113 -15.09 -32.06 8.96
CA LEU A 113 -13.62 -32.20 8.97
C LEU A 113 -12.98 -31.78 7.65
N GLY A 114 -13.58 -32.15 6.51
CA GLY A 114 -13.13 -31.70 5.20
C GLY A 114 -13.05 -30.18 5.12
N LYS A 115 -14.08 -29.46 5.57
CA LYS A 115 -14.09 -28.00 5.55
C LYS A 115 -12.89 -27.41 6.29
N TYR A 116 -12.56 -27.92 7.47
CA TYR A 116 -11.43 -27.42 8.26
C TYR A 116 -10.08 -27.75 7.61
N ILE A 117 -9.95 -28.92 6.98
CA ILE A 117 -8.75 -29.30 6.25
C ILE A 117 -8.56 -28.38 5.04
N TYR A 118 -9.54 -28.33 4.12
CA TYR A 118 -9.37 -27.64 2.83
C TYR A 118 -9.40 -26.12 2.95
N ARG A 119 -10.20 -25.55 3.86
CA ARG A 119 -10.29 -24.09 4.06
C ARG A 119 -9.42 -23.57 5.22
N GLY A 120 -8.70 -24.47 5.89
CA GLY A 120 -7.78 -24.16 6.98
C GLY A 120 -6.40 -24.71 6.65
N ALA A 121 -6.13 -25.94 7.08
CA ALA A 121 -4.80 -26.58 6.99
C ALA A 121 -4.15 -26.52 5.59
N LEU A 122 -4.94 -26.64 4.53
CA LEU A 122 -4.49 -26.63 3.13
C LEU A 122 -4.64 -25.27 2.43
N SER A 123 -4.93 -24.21 3.19
CA SER A 123 -5.19 -22.87 2.65
C SER A 123 -4.29 -21.83 3.32
N TYR A 124 -4.08 -20.74 2.62
CA TYR A 124 -3.52 -19.48 3.11
C TYR A 124 -3.96 -18.38 2.15
N TRP A 125 -3.95 -17.15 2.61
CA TRP A 125 -4.28 -15.98 1.80
C TRP A 125 -3.11 -15.00 1.82
N LYS A 126 -2.83 -14.37 0.69
CA LYS A 126 -1.74 -13.40 0.56
C LYS A 126 -2.32 -12.02 0.26
N VAL A 127 -1.72 -11.00 0.85
CA VAL A 127 -2.04 -9.60 0.51
C VAL A 127 -1.50 -9.25 -0.88
N GLU A 128 -2.38 -8.75 -1.74
CA GLU A 128 -2.08 -8.24 -3.08
C GLU A 128 -2.60 -6.79 -3.23
N PRO A 129 -1.76 -5.80 -2.93
CA PRO A 129 -2.13 -4.39 -2.94
C PRO A 129 -1.94 -3.74 -4.31
N THR A 130 -2.51 -2.54 -4.46
CA THR A 130 -2.35 -1.66 -5.60
C THR A 130 -1.31 -0.59 -5.28
N ASN A 131 -0.19 -0.56 -6.04
CA ASN A 131 0.92 0.38 -5.80
C ASN A 131 1.32 1.19 -7.04
N GLY A 132 0.49 1.22 -8.09
CA GLY A 132 0.86 1.73 -9.41
C GLY A 132 1.32 3.20 -9.40
N THR A 133 0.65 4.06 -8.63
CA THR A 133 1.02 5.48 -8.51
C THR A 133 2.36 5.65 -7.80
N TYR A 134 2.63 4.90 -6.75
CA TYR A 134 3.92 4.96 -6.05
C TYR A 134 5.06 4.43 -6.93
N ASP A 135 4.83 3.34 -7.66
CA ASP A 135 5.83 2.79 -8.59
C ASP A 135 6.13 3.77 -9.73
N ALA A 136 5.12 4.47 -10.24
CA ALA A 136 5.28 5.56 -11.21
C ALA A 136 6.08 6.74 -10.63
N LEU A 137 5.85 7.09 -9.35
CA LEU A 137 6.59 8.15 -8.66
C LEU A 137 8.08 7.82 -8.51
N ILE A 138 8.38 6.58 -8.13
CA ILE A 138 9.75 6.08 -7.98
C ILE A 138 10.47 6.01 -9.33
N SER A 139 9.82 5.39 -10.33
CA SER A 139 10.41 5.22 -11.67
C SER A 139 10.64 6.54 -12.41
N SER A 140 9.81 7.56 -12.14
CA SER A 140 9.99 8.91 -12.70
C SER A 140 11.00 9.78 -11.92
N GLY A 141 11.53 9.30 -10.80
CA GLY A 141 12.44 10.08 -9.95
C GLY A 141 11.77 11.25 -9.23
N LYS A 142 10.43 11.26 -9.13
CA LYS A 142 9.64 12.36 -8.59
C LYS A 142 9.24 12.17 -7.12
N THR A 143 9.98 11.39 -6.34
CA THR A 143 9.69 11.18 -4.90
C THR A 143 9.67 12.48 -4.10
N GLY A 144 10.44 13.49 -4.51
CA GLY A 144 10.43 14.82 -3.92
C GLY A 144 9.17 15.66 -4.20
N LEU A 145 8.24 15.16 -5.03
CA LEU A 145 6.98 15.84 -5.36
C LEU A 145 6.04 15.90 -4.14
N ILE A 146 6.00 14.83 -3.34
CA ILE A 146 5.24 14.80 -2.08
C ILE A 146 6.05 15.56 -1.03
N LYS A 147 5.53 16.69 -0.56
CA LYS A 147 6.28 17.59 0.33
C LYS A 147 6.32 17.10 1.76
N ASN A 148 5.35 16.29 2.18
CA ASN A 148 5.29 15.77 3.54
C ASN A 148 6.31 14.64 3.76
N PRO A 149 7.34 14.86 4.59
CA PRO A 149 8.38 13.86 4.81
C PRO A 149 7.84 12.61 5.54
N LYS A 150 6.80 12.77 6.37
CA LYS A 150 6.18 11.63 7.08
C LYS A 150 5.45 10.73 6.10
N LEU A 151 4.65 11.29 5.20
CA LEU A 151 3.93 10.53 4.16
C LEU A 151 4.92 9.80 3.25
N ASN A 152 5.96 10.50 2.78
CA ASN A 152 7.01 9.91 1.95
C ASN A 152 7.70 8.71 2.61
N ARG A 153 8.07 8.84 3.89
CA ARG A 153 8.69 7.75 4.66
C ARG A 153 7.74 6.55 4.76
N LEU A 154 6.47 6.78 5.11
CA LEU A 154 5.50 5.70 5.28
C LEU A 154 5.19 4.98 3.97
N LEU A 155 5.08 5.70 2.85
CA LEU A 155 4.92 5.10 1.53
C LEU A 155 6.13 4.23 1.15
N ALA A 156 7.35 4.67 1.48
CA ALA A 156 8.56 3.88 1.23
C ALA A 156 8.64 2.62 2.11
N GLU A 157 8.28 2.73 3.39
CA GLU A 157 8.21 1.59 4.31
C GLU A 157 7.15 0.59 3.85
N TYR A 158 5.96 1.07 3.49
CA TYR A 158 4.89 0.25 2.94
C TYR A 158 5.34 -0.48 1.67
N ALA A 159 5.86 0.24 0.67
CA ALA A 159 6.32 -0.38 -0.57
C ALA A 159 7.45 -1.41 -0.36
N THR A 160 8.33 -1.17 0.63
CA THR A 160 9.40 -2.10 1.00
C THR A 160 8.83 -3.39 1.60
N GLU A 161 7.90 -3.28 2.53
CA GLU A 161 7.23 -4.45 3.13
C GLU A 161 6.47 -5.25 2.08
N LEU A 162 5.79 -4.60 1.14
CA LEU A 162 5.11 -5.30 0.06
C LEU A 162 6.06 -6.06 -0.86
N LYS A 163 7.20 -5.45 -1.17
CA LYS A 163 8.22 -6.04 -2.05
C LYS A 163 8.81 -7.31 -1.45
N TYR A 164 9.12 -7.30 -0.16
CA TYR A 164 9.63 -8.49 0.54
C TYR A 164 8.52 -9.47 0.92
N GLY A 165 7.31 -8.97 1.12
CA GLY A 165 6.16 -9.77 1.50
C GLY A 165 6.29 -10.37 2.89
N PHE A 166 5.49 -11.39 3.15
CA PHE A 166 5.62 -12.20 4.36
C PHE A 166 6.83 -13.13 4.21
N GLU A 167 7.81 -13.01 5.11
CA GLU A 167 9.10 -13.71 5.04
C GLU A 167 8.93 -15.23 4.92
N ASP A 168 7.95 -15.79 5.64
CA ASP A 168 7.71 -17.24 5.67
C ASP A 168 6.68 -17.72 4.63
N GLU A 169 6.44 -16.94 3.56
CA GLU A 169 5.52 -17.33 2.48
C GLU A 169 5.88 -18.68 1.87
N VAL A 170 7.16 -18.91 1.60
CA VAL A 170 7.67 -20.14 1.00
C VAL A 170 7.45 -21.32 1.95
N GLU A 171 7.74 -21.14 3.25
CA GLU A 171 7.48 -22.17 4.25
C GLU A 171 5.98 -22.50 4.35
N SER A 172 5.11 -21.49 4.26
CA SER A 172 3.65 -21.68 4.25
C SER A 172 3.19 -22.57 3.10
N MET A 173 3.74 -22.35 1.90
CA MET A 173 3.48 -23.18 0.71
C MET A 173 3.99 -24.61 0.89
N GLU A 174 5.20 -24.78 1.41
CA GLU A 174 5.80 -26.09 1.65
C GLU A 174 5.02 -26.91 2.69
N LEU A 175 4.63 -26.29 3.81
CA LEU A 175 3.82 -26.95 4.82
C LEU A 175 2.45 -27.35 4.26
N THR A 176 1.81 -26.48 3.47
CA THR A 176 0.55 -26.80 2.76
C THR A 176 0.73 -27.98 1.80
N ALA A 177 1.81 -28.03 1.02
CA ALA A 177 2.08 -29.13 0.10
C ALA A 177 2.25 -30.46 0.85
N ARG A 178 2.99 -30.45 1.97
CA ARG A 178 3.20 -31.65 2.79
C ARG A 178 1.92 -32.11 3.49
N LEU A 179 1.08 -31.19 3.98
CA LEU A 179 -0.24 -31.53 4.52
C LEU A 179 -1.16 -32.12 3.43
N THR A 180 -1.08 -31.60 2.21
CA THR A 180 -1.81 -32.12 1.06
C THR A 180 -1.41 -33.56 0.78
N GLU A 181 -0.11 -33.84 0.70
CA GLU A 181 0.42 -35.19 0.50
C GLU A 181 -0.09 -36.17 1.57
N LYS A 182 -0.03 -35.77 2.86
CA LYS A 182 -0.49 -36.61 3.98
C LYS A 182 -2.01 -36.85 3.99
N SER A 183 -2.79 -35.88 3.54
CA SER A 183 -4.26 -35.98 3.54
C SER A 183 -4.84 -36.56 2.25
N ALA A 184 -4.05 -36.69 1.18
CA ALA A 184 -4.51 -37.09 -0.15
C ALA A 184 -5.28 -38.42 -0.19
N VAL A 185 -4.84 -39.43 0.58
CA VAL A 185 -5.51 -40.75 0.63
C VAL A 185 -6.95 -40.65 1.18
N TYR A 186 -7.21 -39.66 2.03
CA TYR A 186 -8.52 -39.44 2.64
C TYR A 186 -9.36 -38.39 1.90
N ALA A 187 -8.78 -37.70 0.92
CA ALA A 187 -9.43 -36.61 0.19
C ALA A 187 -10.80 -36.99 -0.43
N PRO A 188 -10.97 -38.16 -1.09
CA PRO A 188 -12.26 -38.56 -1.66
C PRO A 188 -13.33 -38.88 -0.62
N THR A 189 -12.94 -39.14 0.63
CA THR A 189 -13.83 -39.48 1.74
C THR A 189 -14.16 -38.25 2.58
N LEU A 190 -13.14 -37.58 3.13
CA LEU A 190 -13.30 -36.42 4.01
C LEU A 190 -13.67 -35.15 3.22
N GLY A 191 -13.29 -35.04 1.95
CA GLY A 191 -13.64 -33.92 1.07
C GLY A 191 -15.00 -34.06 0.38
N PHE A 192 -15.71 -35.17 0.57
CA PHE A 192 -16.89 -35.49 -0.22
C PHE A 192 -18.03 -34.48 -0.06
N ALA A 193 -18.23 -33.95 1.15
CA ALA A 193 -19.21 -32.89 1.42
C ALA A 193 -18.89 -31.60 0.64
N LEU A 194 -17.61 -31.23 0.54
CA LEU A 194 -17.18 -30.06 -0.24
C LEU A 194 -17.37 -30.25 -1.75
N LEU A 195 -17.13 -31.46 -2.27
CA LEU A 195 -17.40 -31.75 -3.68
C LEU A 195 -18.88 -31.51 -4.04
N LYS A 196 -19.80 -31.83 -3.12
CA LYS A 196 -21.23 -31.52 -3.26
C LYS A 196 -21.52 -30.04 -3.11
N GLU A 197 -20.97 -29.37 -2.09
CA GLU A 197 -21.14 -27.93 -1.86
C GLU A 197 -20.72 -27.11 -3.09
N PHE A 198 -19.59 -27.49 -3.71
CA PHE A 198 -19.08 -26.85 -4.92
C PHE A 198 -19.72 -27.34 -6.22
N LYS A 199 -20.70 -28.25 -6.15
CA LYS A 199 -21.40 -28.83 -7.31
C LYS A 199 -20.43 -29.48 -8.33
N LEU A 200 -19.32 -30.03 -7.84
CA LEU A 200 -18.36 -30.76 -8.66
C LEU A 200 -18.84 -32.19 -8.95
N ILE A 201 -19.76 -32.70 -8.13
CA ILE A 201 -20.42 -33.99 -8.28
C ILE A 201 -21.91 -33.85 -8.01
N ASP A 202 -22.71 -34.65 -8.70
CA ASP A 202 -24.16 -34.80 -8.46
C ASP A 202 -24.46 -36.26 -8.10
N SER A 203 -23.95 -36.68 -6.94
CA SER A 203 -23.95 -38.08 -6.51
C SER A 203 -24.78 -38.25 -5.24
N GLU A 204 -25.75 -39.15 -5.25
CA GLU A 204 -26.52 -39.53 -4.04
C GLU A 204 -25.69 -40.33 -3.03
N LYS A 205 -24.52 -40.85 -3.44
CA LYS A 205 -23.58 -41.54 -2.54
C LYS A 205 -23.36 -40.73 -1.25
N TYR A 206 -23.33 -41.42 -0.12
CA TYR A 206 -22.88 -40.91 1.16
C TYR A 206 -21.91 -41.91 1.77
N TYR A 207 -20.93 -41.43 2.54
CA TYR A 207 -20.10 -42.29 3.36
C TYR A 207 -20.80 -42.48 4.70
N ASN A 208 -20.92 -43.72 5.17
CA ASN A 208 -21.47 -43.97 6.50
C ASN A 208 -20.49 -43.52 7.59
N ALA A 209 -21.00 -43.33 8.80
CA ALA A 209 -20.22 -42.85 9.95
C ALA A 209 -18.95 -43.69 10.21
N LYS A 210 -19.02 -45.02 10.08
CA LYS A 210 -17.87 -45.91 10.30
C LYS A 210 -16.71 -45.67 9.32
N VAL A 211 -17.02 -45.38 8.04
CA VAL A 211 -15.99 -45.08 7.03
C VAL A 211 -15.36 -43.71 7.30
N LEU A 212 -16.21 -42.72 7.62
CA LEU A 212 -15.78 -41.36 7.94
C LEU A 212 -14.92 -41.31 9.21
N ASP A 213 -15.35 -41.99 10.28
CA ASP A 213 -14.60 -42.10 11.53
C ASP A 213 -13.26 -42.80 11.33
N ARG A 214 -13.22 -43.87 10.51
CA ARG A 214 -11.95 -44.52 10.18
C ARG A 214 -11.00 -43.55 9.48
N ALA A 215 -11.46 -42.85 8.45
CA ALA A 215 -10.63 -41.91 7.69
C ALA A 215 -10.13 -40.76 8.59
N LYS A 216 -11.02 -40.21 9.42
CA LYS A 216 -10.68 -39.22 10.45
C LYS A 216 -9.62 -39.76 11.41
N SER A 217 -9.83 -40.91 12.05
CA SER A 217 -8.90 -41.47 13.03
C SER A 217 -7.54 -41.80 12.44
N GLN A 218 -7.47 -42.22 11.17
CA GLN A 218 -6.21 -42.49 10.51
C GLN A 218 -5.44 -41.20 10.18
N LEU A 219 -6.11 -40.16 9.66
CA LEU A 219 -5.49 -38.87 9.39
C LEU A 219 -5.06 -38.16 10.68
N MET A 220 -5.98 -38.09 11.65
CA MET A 220 -5.79 -37.46 12.96
C MET A 220 -4.99 -38.35 13.94
N GLY A 221 -4.44 -39.47 13.45
CA GLY A 221 -3.46 -40.29 14.16
C GLY A 221 -2.06 -40.19 13.57
N ASP A 222 -1.91 -39.55 12.40
CA ASP A 222 -0.61 -39.39 11.74
C ASP A 222 0.21 -38.30 12.45
N ARG A 223 1.24 -38.73 13.18
CA ARG A 223 2.14 -37.84 13.94
C ARG A 223 2.87 -36.83 13.05
N ILE A 224 3.14 -37.19 11.79
CA ILE A 224 3.78 -36.28 10.83
C ILE A 224 2.76 -35.21 10.42
N PHE A 225 1.52 -35.59 10.11
CA PHE A 225 0.44 -34.63 9.85
C PHE A 225 0.27 -33.65 11.02
N HIS A 226 0.28 -34.14 12.26
CA HIS A 226 0.14 -33.30 13.46
C HIS A 226 1.28 -32.29 13.58
N GLY A 227 2.53 -32.75 13.46
CA GLY A 227 3.69 -31.88 13.59
C GLY A 227 3.72 -30.78 12.52
N ILE A 228 3.31 -31.11 11.29
CA ILE A 228 3.23 -30.12 10.21
C ILE A 228 2.07 -29.15 10.46
N LEU A 229 0.90 -29.65 10.91
CA LEU A 229 -0.25 -28.80 11.21
C LEU A 229 0.05 -27.80 12.33
N VAL A 230 0.75 -28.21 13.39
CA VAL A 230 1.18 -27.29 14.46
C VAL A 230 2.04 -26.16 13.89
N LYS A 231 3.06 -26.49 13.11
CA LYS A 231 3.93 -25.49 12.47
C LYS A 231 3.14 -24.56 11.55
N LYS A 232 2.28 -25.13 10.70
CA LYS A 232 1.42 -24.37 9.78
C LYS A 232 0.52 -23.40 10.55
N SER A 233 -0.12 -23.84 11.63
CA SER A 233 -1.00 -23.00 12.44
C SER A 233 -0.27 -21.82 13.08
N ILE A 234 0.96 -22.02 13.59
CA ILE A 234 1.78 -20.92 14.13
C ILE A 234 2.09 -19.92 13.02
N LEU A 235 2.53 -20.41 11.87
CA LEU A 235 2.87 -19.59 10.72
C LEU A 235 1.69 -18.75 10.21
N GLU A 236 0.50 -19.35 10.12
CA GLU A 236 -0.70 -18.65 9.65
C GLU A 236 -1.22 -17.61 10.65
N ASN A 237 -0.93 -17.77 11.95
CA ASN A 237 -1.16 -16.70 12.94
C ASN A 237 -0.19 -15.54 12.71
N ASN A 238 1.11 -15.81 12.56
CA ASN A 238 2.09 -14.75 12.26
C ASN A 238 1.74 -13.99 10.98
N ARG A 239 1.24 -14.70 9.96
CA ARG A 239 0.74 -14.09 8.72
C ARG A 239 -0.47 -13.18 8.96
N LEU A 240 -1.39 -13.59 9.83
CA LEU A 240 -2.56 -12.77 10.19
C LEU A 240 -2.10 -11.48 10.86
N ASP A 241 -1.17 -11.55 11.82
CA ASP A 241 -0.58 -10.39 12.49
C ASP A 241 0.11 -9.45 11.47
N TYR A 242 0.84 -10.02 10.52
CA TYR A 242 1.45 -9.27 9.43
C TYR A 242 0.40 -8.52 8.60
N HIS A 243 -0.70 -9.17 8.21
CA HIS A 243 -1.79 -8.52 7.47
C HIS A 243 -2.46 -7.39 8.27
N GLU A 244 -2.65 -7.56 9.57
CA GLU A 244 -3.21 -6.53 10.45
C GLU A 244 -2.29 -5.30 10.55
N SER A 245 -0.98 -5.53 10.58
CA SER A 245 0.04 -4.47 10.52
C SER A 245 -0.04 -3.68 9.22
N ILE A 246 -0.14 -4.37 8.08
CA ILE A 246 -0.33 -3.73 6.76
C ILE A 246 -1.63 -2.91 6.73
N PHE A 247 -2.73 -3.46 7.23
CA PHE A 247 -4.01 -2.74 7.29
C PHE A 247 -3.93 -1.47 8.14
N THR A 248 -3.26 -1.55 9.29
CA THR A 248 -3.02 -0.38 10.16
C THR A 248 -2.22 0.70 9.44
N LYS A 249 -1.15 0.32 8.74
CA LYS A 249 -0.31 1.25 7.98
C LYS A 249 -1.07 1.92 6.83
N LEU A 250 -1.91 1.17 6.11
CA LEU A 250 -2.78 1.72 5.06
C LEU A 250 -3.73 2.79 5.61
N ASN A 251 -4.31 2.59 6.79
CA ASN A 251 -5.16 3.60 7.43
C ASN A 251 -4.36 4.86 7.82
N GLU A 252 -3.13 4.71 8.32
CA GLU A 252 -2.27 5.85 8.62
C GLU A 252 -1.93 6.65 7.35
N ILE A 253 -1.57 5.97 6.25
CA ILE A 253 -1.27 6.61 4.97
C ILE A 253 -2.49 7.36 4.43
N LEU A 254 -3.68 6.73 4.44
CA LEU A 254 -4.92 7.40 4.01
C LEU A 254 -5.20 8.66 4.82
N GLY A 255 -5.06 8.57 6.16
CA GLY A 255 -5.28 9.73 7.03
C GLY A 255 -4.32 10.88 6.75
N LEU A 256 -3.07 10.60 6.41
CA LEU A 256 -2.11 11.64 6.02
C LEU A 256 -2.41 12.25 4.66
N ILE A 257 -2.80 11.43 3.68
CA ILE A 257 -3.21 11.93 2.37
C ILE A 257 -4.44 12.84 2.50
N ASP A 258 -5.44 12.44 3.29
CA ASP A 258 -6.62 13.25 3.55
C ASP A 258 -6.28 14.60 4.21
N GLN A 259 -5.39 14.59 5.21
CA GLN A 259 -4.91 15.83 5.83
C GLN A 259 -4.21 16.76 4.83
N GLU A 260 -3.41 16.22 3.92
CA GLU A 260 -2.73 17.02 2.91
C GLU A 260 -3.68 17.58 1.85
N LEU A 261 -4.67 16.79 1.43
CA LEU A 261 -5.71 17.25 0.51
C LEU A 261 -6.55 18.36 1.15
N ASP A 262 -6.98 18.19 2.41
CA ASP A 262 -7.76 19.19 3.15
C ASP A 262 -6.99 20.50 3.37
N LEU A 263 -5.68 20.42 3.58
CA LEU A 263 -4.82 21.60 3.67
C LEU A 263 -4.72 22.32 2.34
N LYS A 264 -4.67 21.59 1.22
CA LYS A 264 -4.56 22.15 -0.14
C LYS A 264 -5.88 22.73 -0.65
N ASP A 265 -7.03 22.23 -0.21
CA ASP A 265 -8.35 22.78 -0.58
C ASP A 265 -8.66 24.13 0.10
N LYS A 266 -7.88 24.54 1.11
CA LYS A 266 -8.06 25.79 1.87
C LYS A 266 -7.28 26.99 1.30
N PHE A 267 -6.45 26.81 0.28
CA PHE A 267 -5.57 27.83 -0.30
C PHE A 267 -5.65 27.85 -1.83
#